data_AF-A0A2T2TUL0-F1
#
_entry.id   AF-A0A2T2TUL0-F1
#
_cell.length_a   1.000
_cell.length_b   1.000
_cell.length_c   1.000
_cell.angle_alpha   90.00
_cell.angle_beta   90.00
_cell.angle_gamma   90.00
#
_symmetry.space_group_name_H-M   'P 1'
#
loop_
_entity.id
_entity.type
_entity.pdbx_description
1 polymer ?
#
loop_
_entity_poly.entity_id
_entity_poly.type
_entity_poly.pdbx_seq_one_letter_code
_entity_poly.pdbx_strand_id
1 'polypeptide(L)'
;MSSFRDFQKAAPCSLALPERPRPDEATYKYLLRGKGCTLGVLFEDSTHVYFEWLTEEGRPVAYGREVRYKARPKRVFARLMAAGVWQPEPCSGDHSERRVAA
;
A
#
# COMPACT_ATOMS: atom_id res chain seq x y z
N MET A 1 -16.64 -3.73 1.36
CA MET A 1 -15.18 -3.97 1.24
C MET A 1 -14.95 -4.47 -0.18
N SER A 2 -13.94 -3.99 -0.92
CA SER A 2 -13.67 -4.55 -2.25
C SER A 2 -13.16 -5.98 -2.11
N SER A 3 -13.57 -6.87 -3.01
CA SER A 3 -13.00 -8.21 -3.06
C SER A 3 -11.57 -8.18 -3.63
N PHE A 4 -10.79 -9.23 -3.41
CA PHE A 4 -9.48 -9.40 -4.07
C PHE A 4 -9.63 -9.42 -5.59
N ARG A 5 -10.72 -9.98 -6.11
CA ARG A 5 -11.04 -9.98 -7.54
C ARG A 5 -11.20 -8.56 -8.10
N ASP A 6 -11.86 -7.67 -7.35
CA ASP A 6 -12.01 -6.26 -7.75
C ASP A 6 -10.68 -5.51 -7.68
N PHE A 7 -9.86 -5.82 -6.67
CA PHE A 7 -8.49 -5.33 -6.58
C PHE A 7 -7.69 -5.74 -7.81
N GLN A 8 -7.71 -7.03 -8.17
CA GLN A 8 -6.94 -7.56 -9.30
C GLN A 8 -7.38 -6.96 -10.63
N LYS A 9 -8.68 -6.69 -10.83
CA LYS A 9 -9.18 -6.00 -12.03
C LYS A 9 -8.71 -4.56 -12.14
N ALA A 10 -8.56 -3.87 -11.02
CA ALA A 10 -8.08 -2.49 -10.97
C ALA A 10 -6.55 -2.38 -11.02
N ALA A 11 -5.84 -3.46 -10.66
CA ALA A 11 -4.39 -3.50 -10.67
C ALA A 11 -3.83 -3.34 -12.09
N PRO A 12 -2.76 -2.56 -12.28
CA PRO A 12 -2.04 -2.52 -13.55
C PRO A 12 -1.60 -3.93 -13.97
N CYS A 13 -1.68 -4.25 -15.27
CA CYS A 13 -1.36 -5.60 -15.77
C CYS A 13 0.08 -6.06 -15.45
N SER A 14 1.02 -5.12 -15.27
CA SER A 14 2.40 -5.39 -14.90
C SER A 14 2.60 -5.71 -13.41
N LEU A 15 1.56 -5.51 -12.58
CA LEU A 15 1.65 -5.69 -11.14
C LEU A 15 1.39 -7.15 -10.73
N ALA A 16 2.45 -7.89 -10.41
CA ALA A 16 2.33 -9.24 -9.85
C ALA A 16 1.71 -9.18 -8.44
N LEU A 17 0.77 -10.07 -8.08
CA LEU A 17 0.17 -10.15 -6.72
C LEU A 17 0.52 -11.50 -6.06
N PRO A 18 1.73 -11.62 -5.48
CA PRO A 18 2.23 -12.90 -4.95
C PRO A 18 1.46 -13.39 -3.72
N GLU A 19 1.51 -14.71 -3.50
CA GLU A 19 0.92 -15.33 -2.30
C GLU A 19 1.63 -14.91 -1.01
N ARG A 20 2.96 -14.75 -1.07
CA ARG A 20 3.78 -14.30 0.06
C ARG A 20 3.98 -12.78 0.02
N PRO A 21 4.25 -12.12 1.17
CA PRO A 21 4.61 -10.72 1.18
C PRO A 21 5.76 -10.41 0.24
N ARG A 22 5.68 -9.29 -0.47
CA ARG A 22 6.82 -8.87 -1.30
C ARG A 22 8.01 -8.60 -0.38
N PRO A 23 9.20 -9.11 -0.74
CA PRO A 23 10.37 -9.06 0.14
C PRO A 23 11.01 -7.67 0.20
N ASP A 24 10.69 -6.78 -0.75
CA ASP A 24 11.41 -5.53 -0.96
C ASP A 24 10.47 -4.32 -0.87
N GLU A 25 10.82 -3.36 -0.02
CA GLU A 25 10.09 -2.11 0.17
C GLU A 25 10.10 -1.25 -1.11
N ALA A 26 11.12 -1.37 -1.96
CA ALA A 26 11.21 -0.67 -3.25
C ALA A 26 10.10 -1.09 -4.25
N THR A 27 9.36 -2.16 -3.96
CA THR A 27 8.20 -2.57 -4.76
C THR A 27 6.92 -1.78 -4.46
N TYR A 28 6.92 -0.96 -3.41
CA TYR A 28 5.81 -0.09 -3.04
C TYR A 28 6.10 1.36 -3.43
N LYS A 29 5.02 2.10 -3.71
CA LYS A 29 5.08 3.54 -3.95
C LYS A 29 5.52 4.30 -2.67
N TYR A 30 4.99 3.87 -1.52
CA TYR A 30 5.35 4.35 -0.19
C TYR A 30 4.77 3.40 0.86
N LEU A 31 5.21 3.53 2.11
CA LEU A 31 4.68 2.79 3.25
C LEU A 31 3.75 3.67 4.08
N LEU A 32 2.72 3.08 4.67
CA LEU A 32 1.95 3.68 5.77
C LEU A 32 2.25 2.89 7.04
N ARG A 33 2.81 3.57 8.04
CA ARG A 33 3.12 2.98 9.35
C ARG A 33 2.27 3.60 10.44
N GLY A 34 1.78 2.78 11.36
CA GLY A 34 0.85 3.26 12.38
C GLY A 34 0.34 2.15 13.28
N LYS A 35 0.31 2.40 14.59
CA LYS A 35 -0.21 1.45 15.60
C LYS A 35 0.38 0.04 15.45
N GLY A 36 1.70 -0.07 15.28
CA GLY A 36 2.39 -1.35 15.09
C GLY A 36 2.11 -2.04 13.76
N CYS A 37 1.35 -1.44 12.85
CA CYS A 37 1.02 -1.99 11.55
C CYS A 37 1.78 -1.27 10.43
N THR A 38 2.07 -2.00 9.36
CA THR A 38 2.66 -1.46 8.12
C THR A 38 1.83 -1.89 6.93
N LEU A 39 1.48 -0.93 6.08
CA LEU A 39 0.85 -1.14 4.78
C LEU A 39 1.82 -0.69 3.68
N GLY A 40 2.06 -1.53 2.68
CA GLY A 40 2.78 -1.17 1.47
C GLY A 40 1.80 -0.67 0.41
N VAL A 41 1.85 0.62 0.09
CA VAL A 41 0.96 1.19 -0.94
C VAL A 41 1.51 0.86 -2.32
N LEU A 42 0.71 0.20 -3.15
CA LEU A 42 1.12 -0.27 -4.47
C LEU A 42 0.82 0.78 -5.54
N PHE A 43 -0.40 1.30 -5.53
CA PHE A 43 -0.86 2.34 -6.45
C PHE A 43 -2.11 3.01 -5.88
N GLU A 44 -2.54 4.07 -6.55
CA GLU A 44 -3.73 4.81 -6.20
C GLU A 44 -4.45 5.21 -7.48
N ASP A 45 -5.79 5.22 -7.46
CA ASP A 45 -6.59 5.85 -8.50
C ASP A 45 -7.08 7.24 -8.03
N SER A 46 -8.15 7.77 -8.63
CA SER A 46 -8.74 9.06 -8.22
C SER A 46 -9.44 9.03 -6.85
N THR A 47 -9.82 7.85 -6.34
CA THR A 47 -10.71 7.69 -5.17
C THR A 47 -10.21 6.71 -4.11
N HIS A 48 -9.33 5.77 -4.45
CA HIS A 48 -8.87 4.67 -3.63
C HIS A 48 -7.33 4.59 -3.56
N VAL A 49 -6.87 4.08 -2.43
CA VAL A 49 -5.50 3.61 -2.21
C VAL A 49 -5.52 2.09 -2.21
N TYR A 50 -4.67 1.49 -3.03
CA TYR A 50 -4.50 0.05 -3.16
C TYR A 50 -3.21 -0.35 -2.46
N PHE A 51 -3.31 -1.23 -1.47
CA PHE A 51 -2.18 -1.57 -0.60
C PHE A 51 -2.14 -3.06 -0.29
N GLU A 52 -0.95 -3.49 0.12
CA GLU A 52 -0.66 -4.79 0.71
C GLU A 52 -0.47 -4.61 2.22
N TRP A 53 -1.17 -5.39 3.03
CA TRP A 53 -0.94 -5.42 4.47
C TRP A 53 0.31 -6.26 4.76
N LEU A 54 1.31 -5.65 5.39
CA LEU A 54 2.63 -6.26 5.62
C LEU A 54 2.80 -6.75 7.05
N THR A 55 2.47 -5.92 8.03
CA THR A 55 2.67 -6.24 9.44
C THR A 55 1.49 -5.86 10.33
N GLU A 56 1.33 -6.59 11.44
CA GLU A 56 0.52 -6.25 12.61
C GLU A 56 1.38 -6.45 13.86
N GLU A 57 1.33 -5.52 14.81
CA GLU A 57 2.15 -5.54 16.03
C GLU A 57 3.66 -5.77 15.77
N GLY A 58 4.16 -5.17 14.68
CA GLY A 58 5.56 -5.30 14.24
C GLY A 58 5.92 -6.64 13.61
N ARG A 59 4.98 -7.58 13.46
CA ARG A 59 5.22 -8.92 12.92
C ARG A 59 4.59 -9.07 11.53
N PRO A 60 5.23 -9.81 10.60
CA PRO A 60 4.63 -10.12 9.31
C PRO A 60 3.26 -10.76 9.46
N VAL A 61 2.28 -10.30 8.68
CA VAL A 61 0.95 -10.90 8.69
C VAL A 61 0.98 -12.30 8.08
N ALA A 62 0.28 -13.26 8.70
CA ALA A 62 0.18 -14.63 8.22
C ALA A 62 -0.96 -14.86 7.21
N TYR A 63 -1.67 -13.79 6.83
CA TYR A 63 -2.85 -13.92 5.98
C TYR A 63 -2.49 -14.23 4.51
N GLY A 64 -3.36 -14.98 3.83
CA GLY A 64 -3.26 -15.16 2.38
C GLY A 64 -3.48 -13.86 1.60
N ARG A 65 -3.05 -13.82 0.33
CA ARG A 65 -3.11 -12.61 -0.51
C ARG A 65 -4.51 -11.98 -0.60
N GLU A 66 -5.56 -12.79 -0.58
CA GLU A 66 -6.97 -12.38 -0.60
C GLU A 66 -7.32 -11.39 0.54
N VAL A 67 -6.61 -11.49 1.66
CA VAL A 67 -6.82 -10.65 2.85
C VAL A 67 -5.81 -9.50 2.92
N ARG A 68 -4.60 -9.71 2.41
CA ARG A 68 -3.52 -8.71 2.45
C ARG A 68 -3.72 -7.60 1.44
N TYR A 69 -4.17 -7.91 0.23
CA TYR A 69 -4.41 -6.90 -0.81
C TYR A 69 -5.79 -6.28 -0.67
N LYS A 70 -5.83 -4.98 -0.40
CA LYS A 70 -7.08 -4.24 -0.15
C LYS A 70 -7.06 -2.88 -0.82
N ALA A 71 -8.25 -2.42 -1.19
CA ALA A 71 -8.48 -1.04 -1.59
C ALA A 71 -9.30 -0.33 -0.51
N ARG A 72 -8.92 0.91 -0.16
CA ARG A 72 -9.69 1.77 0.74
C ARG A 72 -9.79 3.18 0.18
N PRO A 73 -10.92 3.89 0.42
CA PRO A 73 -11.08 5.26 -0.08
C PRO A 73 -10.01 6.19 0.48
N LYS A 74 -9.44 7.07 -0.36
CA LYS A 74 -8.43 8.06 0.03
C LYS A 74 -8.87 8.93 1.20
N ARG A 75 -10.14 9.33 1.22
CA ARG A 75 -10.72 10.11 2.32
C ARG A 75 -10.58 9.44 3.69
N VAL A 76 -10.53 8.11 3.74
CA VAL A 76 -10.33 7.36 4.99
C VAL A 76 -8.89 7.50 5.45
N PHE A 77 -7.93 7.27 4.55
CA PHE A 77 -6.51 7.47 4.85
C PHE A 77 -6.21 8.92 5.21
N ALA A 78 -6.74 9.90 4.47
CA ALA A 78 -6.56 11.32 4.78
C ALA A 78 -7.02 11.67 6.20
N ARG A 79 -8.20 11.18 6.62
CA ARG A 79 -8.70 11.37 7.99
C ARG A 79 -7.80 10.72 9.03
N LEU A 80 -7.34 9.49 8.77
CA LEU A 80 -6.47 8.76 9.70
C LEU A 80 -5.07 9.36 9.79
N MET A 81 -4.52 9.87 8.68
CA MET A 81 -3.25 10.59 8.67
C MET A 81 -3.36 11.93 9.42
N ALA A 82 -4.44 12.69 9.19
CA ALA A 82 -4.71 13.93 9.94
C ALA A 82 -4.87 13.67 11.45
N ALA A 83 -5.38 12.50 11.84
CA ALA A 83 -5.49 12.07 13.22
C ALA A 83 -4.19 11.44 13.78
N GLY A 84 -3.09 11.43 13.02
CA GLY A 84 -1.80 10.85 13.43
C GLY A 84 -1.80 9.32 13.55
N VAL A 85 -2.83 8.64 13.04
CA VAL A 85 -2.95 7.17 13.10
C VAL A 85 -2.02 6.49 12.09
N TRP A 86 -1.91 7.06 10.89
CA TRP A 86 -1.00 6.59 9.84
C TRP A 86 0.00 7.68 9.49
N GLN A 87 1.26 7.28 9.32
CA GLN A 87 2.34 8.15 8.87
C GLN A 87 2.89 7.60 7.55
N PRO A 88 2.91 8.41 6.48
CA PRO A 88 3.52 8.01 5.22
C PRO A 88 5.05 8.07 5.33
N GLU A 89 5.71 7.02 4.88
CA GLU A 89 7.16 6.93 4.78
C GLU A 89 7.57 6.62 3.34
N PRO A 90 8.53 7.35 2.76
CA PRO A 90 9.04 7.05 1.43
C PRO A 90 9.79 5.71 1.45
N CYS A 91 9.64 4.93 0.38
CA CYS A 91 10.51 3.77 0.19
C CYS A 91 11.89 4.25 -0.26
N SER A 92 12.95 3.59 0.19
CA SER A 92 14.35 3.89 -0.14
C SER A 92 14.71 3.68 -1.62
N GLY A 93 13.77 3.17 -2.44
CA GLY A 93 13.84 3.19 -3.90
C GLY A 93 13.14 4.42 -4.45
N ASP A 94 13.88 5.52 -4.59
CA ASP A 94 13.36 6.76 -5.16
C ASP A 94 12.90 6.54 -6.62
N HIS A 95 11.58 6.62 -6.86
CA HIS A 95 11.02 6.80 -8.20
C HIS A 95 10.65 8.27 -8.47
N SER A 96 11.18 9.20 -7.68
CA SER A 96 10.76 10.60 -7.70
C SER A 96 11.91 11.60 -7.70
N GLU A 97 12.89 11.45 -8.60
CA GLU A 97 13.70 12.59 -9.05
C GLU A 97 13.91 12.60 -10.58
N ARG A 98 12.83 12.93 -11.31
CA ARG A 98 12.93 13.76 -12.51
C ARG A 98 11.87 14.84 -12.45
N ARG A 99 12.06 15.82 -11.55
CA ARG A 99 11.56 17.16 -11.83
C ARG A 99 12.35 17.66 -13.04
N VAL A 100 11.65 17.78 -14.18
CA VAL A 100 12.13 18.53 -15.33
C VAL A 100 12.34 19.96 -14.84
N ALA A 101 13.60 20.35 -14.63
CA ALA A 101 13.96 21.76 -14.62
C ALA A 101 13.99 22.20 -16.09
N ALA A 102 13.23 23.26 -16.34
CA ALA A 102 13.07 23.94 -17.62
C ALA A 102 14.36 24.58 -18.12
#